data_AF-A0A6L9IIL3-F1
#
_entry.id   AF-A0A6L9IIL3-F1
#
_cell.length_a   1.000
_cell.length_b   1.000
_cell.length_c   1.000
_cell.angle_alpha   90.00
_cell.angle_beta   90.00
_cell.angle_gamma   90.00
#
_symmetry.space_group_name_H-M   'P 1'
#
loop_
_entity.id
_entity.type
_entity.pdbx_description
1 polymer ?
#
loop_
_entity_poly.entity_id
_entity_poly.type
_entity_poly.pdbx_seq_one_letter_code
_entity_poly.pdbx_strand_id
1 'polypeptide(L)'
;MEPSIELLWQLNYEYNTRLSRARTTIDLVERLVAERGAPRESPLRATLTYLHTQLTHFQQAHRHWRYTFFYESPASKRVVQSDAAVRAAFSQFQHLHADQQATLAQMWASFSDLPRPDTRLTRVSTGDLWPLVHSAVSDLIEFDAYVEQLAAE
;
A
#
# COMPACT_ATOMS: atom_id res chain seq x y z
N MET A 1 -18.97 -10.96 -11.89
CA MET A 1 -17.79 -10.75 -12.76
C MET A 1 -16.97 -12.02 -12.72
N GLU A 2 -16.65 -12.60 -13.88
CA GLU A 2 -15.70 -13.70 -13.92
C GLU A 2 -14.28 -13.12 -13.95
N PRO A 3 -13.42 -13.42 -12.95
CA PRO A 3 -12.07 -12.90 -12.95
C PRO A 3 -11.23 -13.59 -14.02
N SER A 4 -10.49 -12.79 -14.79
CA SER A 4 -9.52 -13.26 -15.77
C SER A 4 -8.10 -13.27 -15.20
N ILE A 5 -7.19 -13.99 -15.86
CA ILE A 5 -5.76 -13.96 -15.52
C ILE A 5 -5.19 -12.55 -15.67
N GLU A 6 -5.64 -11.80 -16.69
CA GLU A 6 -5.20 -10.42 -16.93
C GLU A 6 -5.62 -9.49 -15.81
N LEU A 7 -6.89 -9.55 -15.39
CA LEU A 7 -7.39 -8.80 -14.24
C LEU A 7 -6.59 -9.13 -12.97
N LEU A 8 -6.37 -10.42 -12.71
CA LEU A 8 -5.60 -10.86 -11.55
C LEU A 8 -4.16 -10.33 -11.58
N TRP A 9 -3.53 -10.30 -12.76
CA TRP A 9 -2.18 -9.78 -12.94
C TRP A 9 -2.12 -8.26 -12.72
N GLN A 10 -3.07 -7.52 -13.31
CA GLN A 10 -3.18 -6.08 -13.14
C GLN A 10 -3.42 -5.69 -11.67
N LEU A 11 -4.30 -6.41 -10.96
CA LEU A 11 -4.53 -6.23 -9.52
C LEU A 11 -3.24 -6.39 -8.72
N ASN A 12 -2.54 -7.51 -8.92
CA ASN A 12 -1.27 -7.77 -8.24
C ASN A 12 -0.23 -6.67 -8.55
N TYR A 13 -0.13 -6.26 -9.81
CA TYR A 13 0.83 -5.24 -10.24
C TYR A 13 0.55 -3.88 -9.60
N GLU A 14 -0.67 -3.38 -9.73
CA GLU A 14 -1.05 -2.06 -9.24
C GLU A 14 -1.02 -1.98 -7.71
N TYR A 15 -1.60 -2.98 -7.04
CA TYR A 15 -1.59 -3.01 -5.58
C TYR A 15 -0.15 -3.03 -5.04
N ASN A 16 0.73 -3.86 -5.61
CA ASN A 16 2.14 -3.90 -5.22
C ASN A 16 2.86 -2.59 -5.51
N THR A 17 2.53 -1.91 -6.62
CA THR A 17 3.14 -0.64 -7.02
C THR A 17 2.76 0.48 -6.05
N ARG A 18 1.45 0.66 -5.79
CA ARG A 18 0.94 1.66 -4.84
C ARG A 18 1.47 1.42 -3.44
N LEU A 19 1.49 0.16 -2.99
CA LEU A 19 1.99 -0.22 -1.68
C LEU A 19 3.49 0.03 -1.53
N SER A 20 4.27 -0.24 -2.58
CA SER A 20 5.71 0.07 -2.59
C SER A 20 5.96 1.57 -2.57
N ARG A 21 5.22 2.35 -3.37
CA ARG A 21 5.33 3.82 -3.42
C ARG A 21 5.01 4.46 -2.07
N ALA A 22 3.93 4.04 -1.42
CA ALA A 22 3.55 4.56 -0.10
C ALA A 22 4.64 4.29 0.93
N ARG A 23 5.09 3.03 1.02
CA ARG A 23 6.16 2.66 1.95
C ARG A 23 7.43 3.44 1.70
N THR A 24 7.95 3.43 0.47
CA THR A 24 9.21 4.12 0.16
C THR A 24 9.15 5.60 0.51
N THR A 25 8.02 6.26 0.22
CA THR A 25 7.89 7.69 0.52
C THR A 25 7.82 7.96 2.03
N ILE A 26 7.09 7.13 2.78
CA ILE A 26 7.01 7.22 4.25
C ILE A 26 8.38 6.93 4.88
N ASP A 27 9.08 5.88 4.45
CA ASP A 27 10.42 5.53 4.95
C ASP A 27 11.40 6.69 4.74
N LEU A 28 11.34 7.36 3.59
CA LEU A 28 12.17 8.53 3.31
C LEU A 28 11.84 9.70 4.22
N VAL A 29 10.56 10.02 4.40
CA VAL A 29 10.14 11.11 5.28
C VAL A 29 10.48 10.82 6.73
N GLU A 30 10.27 9.58 7.21
CA GLU A 30 10.62 9.16 8.56
C GLU A 30 12.13 9.32 8.82
N ARG A 31 12.99 8.93 7.87
CA ARG A 31 14.44 9.12 7.96
C ARG A 31 14.82 10.60 7.99
N LEU A 32 14.27 11.42 7.10
CA LEU A 32 14.56 12.86 7.07
C LEU A 32 14.15 13.55 8.38
N VAL A 33 12.96 13.23 8.89
CA VAL A 33 12.45 13.75 10.16
C VAL A 33 13.36 13.34 11.32
N ALA A 34 13.85 12.10 11.33
CA ALA A 34 14.78 11.61 12.35
C ALA A 34 16.16 12.29 12.27
N GLU A 35 16.71 12.45 11.07
CA GLU A 35 18.03 13.04 10.82
C GLU A 35 18.05 14.56 11.08
N ARG A 36 16.94 15.25 10.82
CA ARG A 36 16.85 16.72 10.92
C ARG A 36 16.38 17.21 12.28
N GLY A 37 16.40 16.34 13.28
CA GLY A 37 16.25 16.71 14.68
C GLY A 37 14.81 16.89 15.14
N ALA A 38 13.81 16.31 14.46
CA ALA A 38 12.47 16.30 15.00
C ALA A 38 12.43 15.53 16.35
N PRO A 39 11.74 16.05 17.39
CA PRO A 39 11.68 15.41 18.70
C PRO A 39 11.21 13.96 18.57
N ARG A 40 11.89 13.02 19.26
CA ARG A 40 11.57 11.58 19.20
C ARG A 40 10.12 11.28 19.56
N GLU A 41 9.58 12.04 20.51
CA GLU A 41 8.22 11.90 21.03
C GLU A 41 7.20 12.79 20.29
N SER A 42 7.58 13.37 19.14
CA SER A 42 6.64 14.17 18.36
C SER A 42 5.52 13.32 17.75
N PRO A 43 4.26 13.84 17.71
CA PRO A 43 3.15 13.15 17.04
C PRO A 43 3.47 12.77 15.59
N LEU A 44 4.21 13.62 14.87
CA LEU A 44 4.67 13.34 13.51
C LEU A 44 5.46 12.02 13.42
N ARG A 45 6.44 11.81 14.30
CA ARG A 45 7.25 10.59 14.29
C ARG A 45 6.41 9.38 14.67
N ALA A 46 5.57 9.50 15.70
CA ALA A 46 4.68 8.42 16.12
C ALA A 46 3.75 7.97 14.97
N THR A 47 3.14 8.91 14.26
CA THR A 47 2.30 8.61 13.10
C THR A 47 3.10 8.00 11.95
N LEU A 48 4.28 8.54 11.60
CA LEU A 48 5.11 7.96 10.53
C LEU A 48 5.53 6.52 10.84
N THR A 49 5.95 6.24 12.07
CA THR A 49 6.29 4.89 12.53
C THR A 49 5.07 3.96 12.50
N TYR A 50 3.88 4.44 12.89
CA TYR A 50 2.63 3.69 12.79
C TYR A 50 2.32 3.35 11.32
N LEU A 51 2.37 4.32 10.41
CA LEU A 51 2.12 4.11 8.98
C LEU A 51 3.11 3.10 8.38
N HIS A 52 4.41 3.25 8.66
CA HIS A 52 5.44 2.32 8.19
C HIS A 52 5.18 0.88 8.69
N THR A 53 4.78 0.73 9.95
CA THR A 53 4.43 -0.57 10.55
C THR A 53 3.25 -1.21 9.81
N GLN A 54 2.15 -0.47 9.61
CA GLN A 54 0.98 -1.00 8.91
C GLN A 54 1.28 -1.37 7.45
N LEU A 55 2.00 -0.52 6.73
CA LEU A 55 2.40 -0.82 5.35
C LEU A 55 3.31 -2.04 5.26
N THR A 56 4.18 -2.25 6.24
CA THR A 56 4.99 -3.48 6.34
C THR A 56 4.11 -4.71 6.53
N HIS A 57 3.08 -4.63 7.38
CA HIS A 57 2.10 -5.71 7.54
C HIS A 57 1.34 -5.99 6.24
N PHE A 58 0.87 -4.97 5.54
CA PHE A 58 0.18 -5.15 4.25
C PHE A 58 1.08 -5.79 3.19
N GLN A 59 2.36 -5.41 3.15
CA GLN A 59 3.32 -6.02 2.22
C GLN A 59 3.55 -7.50 2.52
N GLN A 60 3.64 -7.86 3.80
CA GLN A 60 3.77 -9.26 4.22
C GLN A 60 2.52 -10.06 3.88
N ALA A 61 1.33 -9.51 4.14
CA ALA A 61 0.07 -10.16 3.84
C ALA A 61 -0.14 -10.32 2.32
N HIS A 62 0.15 -9.29 1.52
CA HIS A 62 0.12 -9.39 0.06
C HIS A 62 1.16 -10.36 -0.48
N ARG A 63 2.37 -10.40 0.11
CA ARG A 63 3.36 -11.43 -0.21
C ARG A 63 2.80 -12.81 0.08
N HIS A 64 2.23 -13.04 1.27
CA HIS A 64 1.63 -14.32 1.62
C HIS A 64 0.57 -14.73 0.60
N TRP A 65 -0.38 -13.84 0.28
CA TRP A 65 -1.39 -14.08 -0.74
C TRP A 65 -0.78 -14.50 -2.09
N ARG A 66 0.27 -13.80 -2.55
CA ARG A 66 0.91 -14.16 -3.83
C ARG A 66 1.46 -15.58 -3.84
N TYR A 67 2.13 -15.96 -2.76
CA TYR A 67 2.77 -17.27 -2.62
C TYR A 67 1.79 -18.41 -2.35
N THR A 68 0.61 -18.10 -1.80
CA THR A 68 -0.41 -19.10 -1.46
C THR A 68 -1.43 -19.28 -2.59
N PHE A 69 -1.81 -18.22 -3.30
CA PHE A 69 -2.94 -18.25 -4.23
C PHE A 69 -2.62 -17.75 -5.65
N PHE A 70 -1.77 -16.72 -5.79
CA PHE A 70 -1.50 -16.12 -7.10
C PHE A 70 -0.56 -16.98 -7.95
N TYR A 71 0.42 -17.62 -7.34
CA TYR A 71 1.34 -18.51 -8.02
C TYR A 71 0.89 -19.97 -7.96
N GLU A 72 1.10 -20.73 -9.04
CA GLU A 72 0.92 -22.19 -9.07
C GLU A 72 1.80 -22.89 -8.03
N SER A 73 3.02 -22.37 -7.86
CA SER A 73 3.91 -22.79 -6.77
C SER A 73 4.90 -21.69 -6.40
N PRO A 74 5.34 -21.62 -5.12
CA PRO A 74 6.38 -20.71 -4.66
C PRO A 74 7.69 -20.75 -5.46
N ALA A 75 8.04 -21.94 -5.98
CA ALA A 75 9.29 -22.17 -6.69
C ALA A 75 9.22 -21.67 -8.15
N SER A 76 8.11 -21.94 -8.85
CA SER A 76 7.97 -21.57 -10.26
C SER A 76 7.65 -20.09 -10.45
N LYS A 77 6.95 -19.48 -9.49
CA LYS A 77 6.36 -18.14 -9.60
C LYS A 77 5.56 -17.93 -10.88
N ARG A 78 5.05 -19.01 -11.47
CA ARG A 78 4.09 -18.96 -12.58
C ARG A 78 2.74 -18.59 -12.01
N VAL A 79 2.04 -17.66 -12.66
CA VAL A 79 0.69 -17.26 -12.26
C VAL A 79 -0.27 -18.40 -12.51
N VAL A 80 -1.23 -18.61 -11.61
CA VAL A 80 -2.29 -19.61 -11.78
C VAL A 80 -3.03 -19.43 -13.12
N GLN A 81 -3.33 -20.55 -13.79
CA GLN A 81 -3.93 -20.54 -15.12
C GLN A 81 -5.35 -21.11 -15.18
N SER A 82 -5.75 -21.97 -14.22
CA SER A 82 -7.09 -22.56 -14.25
C SER A 82 -8.14 -21.59 -13.71
N ASP A 83 -9.31 -21.55 -14.32
CA ASP A 83 -10.41 -20.64 -13.90
C ASP A 83 -10.75 -20.80 -12.42
N ALA A 84 -10.70 -22.02 -11.89
CA ALA A 84 -10.93 -22.28 -10.47
C ALA A 84 -9.87 -21.61 -9.58
N ALA A 85 -8.58 -21.71 -9.96
CA ALA A 85 -7.50 -21.09 -9.21
C ALA A 85 -7.49 -19.56 -9.36
N VAL A 86 -7.82 -19.03 -10.55
CA VAL A 86 -7.97 -17.59 -10.79
C VAL A 86 -9.10 -17.02 -9.92
N ARG A 87 -10.28 -17.68 -9.90
CA ARG A 87 -11.40 -17.30 -9.02
C ARG A 87 -11.01 -17.34 -7.54
N ALA A 88 -10.31 -18.38 -7.12
CA ALA A 88 -9.84 -18.50 -5.74
C ALA A 88 -8.87 -17.37 -5.38
N ALA A 89 -7.86 -17.10 -6.22
CA ALA A 89 -6.88 -16.05 -6.00
C ALA A 89 -7.52 -14.66 -5.93
N PHE A 90 -8.42 -14.36 -6.85
CA PHE A 90 -9.18 -13.12 -6.87
C PHE A 90 -10.04 -12.95 -5.61
N SER A 91 -10.82 -13.97 -5.24
CA SER A 91 -11.65 -13.93 -4.03
C SER A 91 -10.80 -13.73 -2.77
N GLN A 92 -9.68 -14.45 -2.65
CA GLN A 92 -8.77 -14.28 -1.50
C GLN A 92 -8.10 -12.91 -1.47
N PHE A 93 -7.85 -12.30 -2.63
CA PHE A 93 -7.37 -10.92 -2.69
C PHE A 93 -8.42 -9.93 -2.19
N GLN A 94 -9.68 -10.10 -2.59
CA GLN A 94 -10.78 -9.24 -2.12
C GLN A 94 -10.94 -9.32 -0.60
N HIS A 95 -10.87 -10.52 -0.01
CA HIS A 95 -10.89 -10.67 1.45
C HIS A 95 -9.71 -9.99 2.11
N LEU A 96 -8.49 -10.23 1.61
CA LEU A 96 -7.28 -9.55 2.09
C LEU A 96 -7.44 -8.03 2.08
N HIS A 97 -7.95 -7.46 0.99
CA HIS A 97 -8.11 -6.02 0.85
C HIS A 97 -9.20 -5.48 1.78
N ALA A 98 -10.35 -6.16 1.86
CA ALA A 98 -11.44 -5.78 2.76
C ALA A 98 -10.99 -5.76 4.23
N ASP A 99 -10.21 -6.76 4.66
CA ASP A 99 -9.65 -6.81 6.02
C ASP A 99 -8.74 -5.62 6.34
N GLN A 100 -8.12 -5.00 5.33
CA GLN A 100 -7.21 -3.88 5.48
C GLN A 100 -7.91 -2.52 5.44
N GLN A 101 -9.16 -2.44 4.96
CA GLN A 101 -9.88 -1.17 4.76
C GLN A 101 -10.02 -0.36 6.04
N ALA A 102 -10.38 -0.99 7.15
CA ALA A 102 -10.49 -0.29 8.44
C ALA A 102 -9.15 0.31 8.88
N THR A 103 -8.05 -0.42 8.67
CA THR A 103 -6.70 0.06 8.98
C THR A 103 -6.26 1.16 8.03
N LEU A 104 -6.54 1.07 6.73
CA LEU A 104 -6.28 2.13 5.75
C LEU A 104 -7.02 3.42 6.11
N ALA A 105 -8.28 3.33 6.49
CA ALA A 105 -9.06 4.47 6.95
C ALA A 105 -8.47 5.09 8.23
N GLN A 106 -8.03 4.27 9.19
CA GLN A 106 -7.37 4.75 10.40
C GLN A 106 -6.01 5.41 10.11
N MET A 107 -5.22 4.83 9.21
CA MET A 107 -3.97 5.41 8.72
C MET A 107 -4.20 6.78 8.10
N TRP A 108 -5.23 6.91 7.26
CA TRP A 108 -5.61 8.19 6.66
C TRP A 108 -5.98 9.22 7.71
N ALA A 109 -6.91 8.88 8.62
CA ALA A 109 -7.36 9.79 9.66
C ALA A 109 -6.18 10.27 10.54
N SER A 110 -5.33 9.33 10.96
CA SER A 110 -4.14 9.64 11.78
C SER A 110 -3.15 10.56 11.05
N PHE A 111 -3.07 10.44 9.73
CA PHE A 111 -2.16 11.23 8.90
C PHE A 111 -2.76 12.59 8.50
N SER A 112 -4.04 12.64 8.16
CA SER A 112 -4.76 13.86 7.77
C SER A 112 -4.93 14.84 8.93
N ASP A 113 -4.99 14.32 10.16
CA ASP A 113 -5.12 15.14 11.37
C ASP A 113 -3.78 15.77 11.80
N LEU A 114 -2.66 15.36 11.20
CA LEU A 114 -1.37 15.98 11.50
C LEU A 114 -1.30 17.38 10.89
N PRO A 115 -0.82 18.39 11.66
CA PRO A 115 -0.44 19.64 11.05
C PRO A 115 0.70 19.39 10.06
N ARG A 116 0.69 20.11 8.94
CA ARG A 116 1.78 20.05 7.97
C ARG A 116 3.11 20.30 8.69
N PRO A 117 4.10 19.40 8.58
CA PRO A 117 5.40 19.59 9.19
C PRO A 117 6.14 20.77 8.54
N ASP A 118 7.12 21.31 9.26
CA ASP A 118 8.05 22.27 8.65
C ASP A 118 8.69 21.62 7.42
N THR A 119 8.58 22.29 6.27
CA THR A 119 9.16 21.86 5.00
C THR A 119 10.65 21.53 5.10
N ARG A 120 11.39 22.13 6.05
CA ARG A 120 12.78 21.78 6.33
C ARG A 120 12.96 20.35 6.78
N LEU A 121 11.93 19.70 7.32
CA LEU A 121 11.98 18.29 7.75
C LEU A 121 11.67 17.31 6.61
N THR A 122 10.94 17.74 5.58
CA THR A 122 10.41 16.85 4.53
C THR A 122 10.98 17.13 3.14
N ARG A 123 11.71 18.23 2.96
CA ARG A 123 12.27 18.63 1.66
C ARG A 123 13.52 17.86 1.27
N VAL A 124 13.63 17.54 0.00
CA VAL A 124 14.74 16.86 -0.65
C VAL A 124 15.16 17.70 -1.87
N SER A 125 16.25 17.36 -2.57
CA SER A 125 16.72 18.15 -3.73
C SER A 125 15.67 18.29 -4.83
N THR A 126 14.82 17.27 -5.01
CA THR A 126 13.76 17.23 -6.03
C THR A 126 12.43 17.85 -5.59
N GLY A 127 12.29 18.29 -4.33
CA GLY A 127 11.05 18.90 -3.84
C GLY A 127 10.67 18.49 -2.42
N ASP A 128 9.46 18.85 -2.01
CA ASP A 128 8.87 18.44 -0.73
C ASP A 128 8.25 17.05 -0.85
N LEU A 129 8.60 16.13 0.05
CA LEU A 129 8.06 14.78 0.05
C LEU A 129 6.68 14.69 0.73
N TRP A 130 6.27 15.70 1.51
CA TRP A 130 5.00 15.64 2.25
C TRP A 130 3.77 15.44 1.35
N PRO A 131 3.60 16.18 0.23
CA PRO A 131 2.50 15.94 -0.70
C PRO A 131 2.57 14.57 -1.37
N LEU A 132 3.78 14.03 -1.58
CA LEU A 132 3.96 12.70 -2.16
C LEU A 132 3.50 11.59 -1.21
N VAL A 133 3.68 11.77 0.11
CA VAL A 133 3.11 10.84 1.11
C VAL A 133 1.59 10.88 1.05
N HIS A 134 0.99 12.08 1.03
CA HIS A 134 -0.47 12.22 0.92
C HIS A 134 -1.01 11.49 -0.31
N SER A 135 -0.44 11.76 -1.50
CA SER A 135 -0.85 11.08 -2.74
C SER A 135 -0.68 9.57 -2.63
N ALA A 136 0.46 9.08 -2.14
CA ALA A 136 0.70 7.65 -2.10
C ALA A 136 -0.21 6.88 -1.11
N VAL A 137 -0.61 7.52 -0.01
CA VAL A 137 -1.59 6.93 0.93
C VAL A 137 -3.01 7.02 0.35
N SER A 138 -3.39 8.15 -0.29
CA SER A 138 -4.68 8.28 -0.99
C SER A 138 -4.85 7.22 -2.07
N ASP A 139 -3.82 7.02 -2.91
CA ASP A 139 -3.82 6.02 -3.98
C ASP A 139 -4.11 4.60 -3.44
N LEU A 140 -3.67 4.26 -2.23
CA LEU A 140 -3.95 2.98 -1.60
C LEU A 140 -5.39 2.85 -1.11
N ILE A 141 -5.95 3.92 -0.55
CA ILE A 141 -7.35 3.95 -0.08
C ILE A 141 -8.31 3.86 -1.27
N GLU A 142 -7.99 4.57 -2.35
CA GLU A 142 -8.77 4.61 -3.59
C GLU A 142 -8.55 3.36 -4.47
N PHE A 143 -7.92 2.30 -3.94
CA PHE A 143 -7.67 1.10 -4.72
C PHE A 143 -8.97 0.37 -5.11
N ASP A 144 -10.01 0.37 -4.27
CA ASP A 144 -11.29 -0.26 -4.61
C ASP A 144 -11.95 0.41 -5.82
N ALA A 145 -11.88 1.75 -5.92
CA ALA A 145 -12.38 2.48 -7.08
C ALA A 145 -11.64 2.08 -8.38
N TYR A 146 -10.33 1.79 -8.28
CA TYR A 146 -9.56 1.27 -9.40
C TYR A 146 -10.02 -0.15 -9.81
N VAL A 147 -10.30 -1.03 -8.84
CA VAL A 147 -10.83 -2.37 -9.12
C VAL A 147 -12.21 -2.30 -9.78
N GLU A 148 -13.07 -1.41 -9.32
CA GLU A 148 -14.40 -1.17 -9.91
C GLU A 148 -14.31 -0.63 -11.34
N GLN A 149 -13.34 0.24 -11.62
CA GLN A 149 -13.11 0.72 -12.99
C GLN A 149 -12.66 -0.41 -13.92
N LEU A 150 -11.67 -1.22 -13.50
CA LEU A 150 -11.21 -2.38 -14.26
C LEU A 150 -12.32 -3.40 -14.54
N ALA A 151 -13.30 -3.48 -13.65
CA ALA A 151 -14.45 -4.36 -13.79
C ALA A 151 -15.50 -3.88 -14.79
N ALA A 152 -15.48 -2.59 -15.12
CA ALA A 152 -16.43 -1.96 -16.03
C ALA A 152 -15.93 -1.92 -17.49
N GLU A 153 -14.64 -2.20 -17.70
CA GLU A 153 -13.96 -2.29 -19.01
C GLU A 153 -14.03 -3.72 -19.58
#